data_AF-A0A9D9LQI9-F1
#
_entry.id   AF-A0A9D9LQI9-F1
#
_cell.length_a   1.000
_cell.length_b   1.000
_cell.length_c   1.000
_cell.angle_alpha   90.00
_cell.angle_beta   90.00
_cell.angle_gamma   90.00
#
_symmetry.space_group_name_H-M   'P 1'
#
loop_
_entity.id
_entity.type
_entity.pdbx_description
1 polymer ?
#
loop_
_entity_poly.entity_id
_entity_poly.type
_entity_poly.pdbx_seq_one_letter_code
_entity_poly.pdbx_strand_id
1 'polypeptide(L)'
;MTFTTNSYDFGDIARKGGDVECTFEFVNDGDAPLVITRVVTSCSCTKAEYSKKPIPAGAKSTIKIIYEPHKKEPGVFHKVIQIFTNTADKRKIVTVKGNSIDKKK
;
A
#
# COMPACT_ATOMS: atom_id res chain seq x y z
N MET A 1 -0.50 15.52 -3.15
CA MET A 1 -1.04 14.26 -2.57
C MET A 1 -0.39 14.00 -1.23
N THR A 2 -1.22 13.86 -0.20
CA THR A 2 -0.80 13.71 1.19
C THR A 2 -1.56 12.54 1.78
N PHE A 3 -0.85 11.53 2.23
CA PHE A 3 -1.43 10.40 2.94
C PHE A 3 -1.63 10.75 4.41
N THR A 4 -2.70 10.21 5.01
CA THR A 4 -2.90 10.26 6.46
C THR A 4 -1.80 9.47 7.17
N THR A 5 -1.38 8.35 6.59
CA THR A 5 -0.33 7.47 7.11
C THR A 5 0.53 6.95 5.96
N ASN A 6 1.85 6.94 6.15
CA ASN A 6 2.81 6.42 5.16
C ASN A 6 3.31 5.01 5.49
N SER A 7 2.94 4.49 6.66
CA SER A 7 3.35 3.17 7.11
C SER A 7 2.18 2.44 7.77
N TYR A 8 2.05 1.15 7.49
CA TYR A 8 1.13 0.27 8.19
C TYR A 8 1.90 -0.91 8.78
N ASP A 9 1.61 -1.25 10.02
CA ASP A 9 2.16 -2.43 10.69
C ASP A 9 1.05 -3.46 10.86
N PHE A 10 1.17 -4.58 10.16
CA PHE A 10 0.28 -5.72 10.31
C PHE A 10 0.51 -6.48 11.63
N GLY A 11 1.60 -6.20 12.34
CA GLY A 11 2.01 -6.95 13.52
C GLY A 11 2.30 -8.41 13.18
N ASP A 12 1.96 -9.31 14.11
CA ASP A 12 2.10 -10.74 13.90
C ASP A 12 0.94 -11.29 13.05
N ILE A 13 1.25 -11.70 11.83
CA ILE A 13 0.28 -12.31 10.91
C ILE A 13 0.57 -13.78 10.69
N ALA A 14 -0.50 -14.57 10.56
CA ALA A 14 -0.38 -15.99 10.29
C ALA A 14 0.05 -16.22 8.83
N ARG A 15 1.12 -17.01 8.63
CA ARG A 15 1.56 -17.48 7.30
C ARG A 15 0.56 -18.34 6.55
N LYS A 16 -0.43 -18.87 7.26
CA LYS A 16 -1.51 -19.70 6.74
C LYS A 16 -2.81 -19.15 7.27
N GLY A 17 -3.76 -18.88 6.38
CA GLY A 17 -5.09 -18.43 6.79
C GLY A 17 -5.70 -17.34 5.92
N GLY A 18 -4.95 -16.76 4.99
CA GLY A 18 -5.47 -15.79 4.02
C GLY A 18 -4.54 -14.59 3.84
N ASP A 19 -4.96 -13.72 2.94
CA ASP A 19 -4.28 -12.46 2.64
C ASP A 19 -4.65 -11.43 3.72
N VAL A 20 -3.72 -10.52 4.00
CA VAL A 20 -3.98 -9.37 4.87
C VAL A 20 -4.05 -8.11 4.03
N GLU A 21 -4.95 -7.21 4.39
CA GLU A 21 -5.19 -5.98 3.65
C GLU A 21 -5.13 -4.76 4.54
N CYS A 22 -4.62 -3.66 4.00
CA CYS A 22 -4.65 -2.36 4.64
C CYS A 22 -5.01 -1.27 3.63
N THR A 23 -5.68 -0.23 4.09
CA THR A 23 -6.11 0.88 3.24
C THR A 23 -5.37 2.14 3.64
N PHE A 24 -4.67 2.74 2.68
CA PHE A 24 -4.03 4.04 2.83
C PHE A 24 -4.96 5.11 2.27
N GLU A 25 -5.44 5.98 3.14
CA GLU A 25 -6.22 7.15 2.74
C GLU A 25 -5.29 8.32 2.41
N PHE A 26 -5.65 9.06 1.37
CA PHE A 26 -4.94 10.27 0.96
C PHE A 26 -5.88 11.35 0.47
N VAL A 27 -5.39 12.58 0.50
CA VAL A 27 -6.04 13.76 -0.08
C VAL A 27 -5.23 14.28 -1.25
N ASN A 28 -5.91 14.74 -2.29
CA ASN A 28 -5.28 15.53 -3.34
C ASN A 28 -5.14 16.99 -2.87
N ASP A 29 -4.05 17.32 -2.19
CA ASP A 29 -3.68 18.69 -1.79
C ASP A 29 -3.14 19.58 -2.94
N GLY A 30 -3.16 19.09 -4.19
CA GLY A 30 -2.80 19.91 -5.34
C GLY A 30 -3.97 20.71 -5.89
N ASP A 31 -3.68 21.62 -6.82
CA ASP A 31 -4.67 22.50 -7.45
C ASP A 31 -5.31 21.92 -8.73
N ALA A 32 -4.90 20.71 -9.13
CA ALA A 32 -5.37 20.03 -10.35
C ALA A 32 -5.79 18.58 -10.08
N PRO A 33 -6.59 17.96 -10.97
CA PRO A 33 -6.98 16.56 -10.83
C PRO A 33 -5.76 15.63 -10.81
N LEU A 34 -5.70 14.80 -9.77
CA LEU A 34 -4.65 13.81 -9.58
C LEU A 34 -5.04 12.47 -10.17
N VAL A 35 -4.12 11.86 -10.92
CA VAL A 35 -4.28 10.52 -11.49
C VAL A 35 -3.11 9.66 -11.04
N ILE A 36 -3.43 8.50 -10.47
CA ILE A 36 -2.44 7.46 -10.18
C ILE A 36 -2.12 6.73 -11.49
N THR A 37 -0.90 6.89 -11.97
CA THR A 37 -0.46 6.31 -13.24
C THR A 37 -0.02 4.86 -13.07
N ARG A 38 0.70 4.57 -11.97
CA ARG A 38 1.21 3.24 -11.67
C ARG A 38 1.50 3.09 -10.19
N VAL A 39 1.31 1.88 -9.67
CA VAL A 39 1.83 1.48 -8.36
C VAL A 39 2.84 0.36 -8.57
N VAL A 40 4.00 0.48 -7.94
CA VAL A 40 5.10 -0.50 -7.98
C VAL A 40 5.29 -1.06 -6.59
N THR A 41 5.20 -2.39 -6.48
CA THR A 41 5.49 -3.13 -5.26
C THR A 41 6.82 -3.85 -5.40
N SER A 42 7.49 -4.11 -4.28
CA SER A 42 8.80 -4.78 -4.24
C SER A 42 8.73 -6.30 -4.50
N CYS A 43 7.54 -6.90 -4.45
CA CYS A 43 7.33 -8.34 -4.52
C CYS A 43 5.96 -8.63 -5.15
N SER A 44 5.85 -9.71 -5.93
CA SER A 44 4.56 -10.18 -6.48
C SER A 44 3.55 -10.60 -5.40
N CYS A 45 4.04 -10.85 -4.19
CA CYS A 45 3.27 -11.12 -2.97
C CYS A 45 2.55 -9.90 -2.40
N THR A 46 2.69 -8.73 -3.02
CA THR A 46 2.00 -7.51 -2.61
C THR A 46 1.27 -6.94 -3.81
N LYS A 47 -0.05 -6.86 -3.69
CA LYS A 47 -0.95 -6.26 -4.67
C LYS A 47 -1.43 -4.90 -4.16
N ALA A 48 -1.72 -4.00 -5.09
CA ALA A 48 -2.25 -2.68 -4.80
C ALA A 48 -3.48 -2.44 -5.66
N GLU A 49 -4.60 -2.15 -5.02
CA GLU A 49 -5.84 -1.73 -5.64
C GLU A 49 -6.03 -0.23 -5.41
N TYR A 50 -6.31 0.50 -6.47
CA TYR A 50 -6.45 1.95 -6.44
C TYR A 50 -7.41 2.42 -7.54
N SER A 51 -7.99 3.60 -7.33
CA SER A 51 -8.84 4.22 -8.34
C SER A 51 -8.00 4.73 -9.53
N LYS A 52 -8.38 4.35 -10.75
CA LYS A 52 -7.84 4.91 -12.00
C LYS A 52 -8.54 6.20 -12.41
N LYS A 53 -9.62 6.59 -11.71
CA LYS A 53 -10.35 7.83 -12.01
C LYS A 53 -9.54 9.03 -11.52
N PRO A 54 -9.59 10.18 -12.23
CA PRO A 54 -9.05 11.42 -11.73
C PRO A 54 -9.69 11.81 -10.39
N ILE A 55 -8.87 12.19 -9.43
CA ILE A 55 -9.26 12.63 -8.09
C ILE A 55 -9.20 14.16 -8.08
N PRO A 56 -10.33 14.86 -7.92
CA PRO A 56 -10.36 16.32 -7.91
C PRO A 56 -9.45 16.93 -6.84
N ALA A 57 -9.05 18.20 -7.02
CA ALA A 57 -8.37 18.97 -5.99
C ALA A 57 -9.19 19.01 -4.69
N GLY A 58 -8.56 18.80 -3.55
CA GLY A 58 -9.19 18.72 -2.23
C GLY A 58 -9.96 17.43 -1.95
N ALA A 59 -10.15 16.54 -2.93
CA ALA A 59 -10.88 15.29 -2.72
C ALA A 59 -10.00 14.22 -2.04
N LYS A 60 -10.65 13.35 -1.27
CA LYS A 60 -10.02 12.18 -0.65
C LYS A 60 -10.20 10.94 -1.51
N SER A 61 -9.20 10.06 -1.48
CA SER A 61 -9.26 8.74 -2.10
C SER A 61 -8.40 7.75 -1.34
N THR A 62 -8.41 6.49 -1.75
CA THR A 62 -7.79 5.39 -1.02
C THR A 62 -6.99 4.45 -1.93
N ILE A 63 -5.95 3.86 -1.36
CA ILE A 63 -5.15 2.78 -1.97
C ILE A 63 -5.20 1.59 -1.03
N LYS A 64 -5.76 0.48 -1.49
CA LYS A 64 -5.82 -0.77 -0.74
C LYS A 64 -4.60 -1.62 -1.11
N ILE A 65 -3.81 -2.00 -0.12
CA ILE A 65 -2.67 -2.89 -0.27
C ILE A 65 -3.05 -4.24 0.29
N ILE A 66 -2.85 -5.28 -0.51
CA ILE A 66 -3.11 -6.67 -0.15
C ILE A 66 -1.75 -7.38 -0.12
N TYR A 67 -1.40 -7.91 1.04
CA TYR A 67 -0.18 -8.68 1.26
C TYR A 67 -0.53 -10.15 1.44
N GLU A 68 0.07 -11.00 0.60
CA GLU A 68 -0.08 -12.44 0.64
C GLU A 68 1.13 -13.04 1.39
N PRO A 69 0.98 -13.44 2.66
CA PRO A 69 2.08 -14.04 3.40
C PRO A 69 2.44 -15.41 2.81
N HIS A 70 3.60 -15.52 2.16
CA HIS A 70 4.05 -16.77 1.56
C HIS A 70 4.76 -17.70 2.54
N LYS A 71 4.63 -19.01 2.30
CA LYS A 71 5.35 -20.09 3.00
C LYS A 71 6.88 -20.00 2.91
N LYS A 72 7.45 -19.15 2.06
CA LYS A 72 8.90 -19.02 1.84
C LYS A 72 9.56 -17.84 2.57
N GLU A 73 8.79 -16.86 3.07
CA GLU A 73 9.31 -15.68 3.78
C GLU A 73 8.78 -15.68 5.23
N PRO A 74 9.42 -16.41 6.16
CA PRO A 74 9.08 -16.33 7.58
C PRO A 74 9.77 -15.12 8.23
N GLY A 75 9.17 -14.60 9.30
CA GLY A 75 9.75 -13.54 10.10
C GLY A 75 9.36 -12.14 9.65
N VAL A 76 10.14 -11.16 10.11
CA VAL A 76 9.87 -9.73 9.90
C VAL A 76 9.98 -9.39 8.41
N PHE A 77 8.95 -8.74 7.89
CA PHE A 77 8.95 -8.22 6.53
C PHE A 77 8.75 -6.71 6.54
N HIS A 78 9.34 -6.06 5.54
CA HIS A 78 9.22 -4.64 5.29
C HIS A 78 9.13 -4.42 3.78
N LYS A 79 7.94 -4.10 3.28
CA LYS A 79 7.66 -3.92 1.85
C LYS A 79 7.42 -2.46 1.58
N VAL A 80 8.16 -1.94 0.62
CA VAL A 80 8.01 -0.57 0.11
C VAL A 80 7.10 -0.60 -1.11
N ILE A 81 6.13 0.30 -1.15
CA ILE A 81 5.20 0.52 -2.25
C ILE A 81 5.41 1.94 -2.78
N GLN A 82 5.66 2.04 -4.07
CA GLN A 82 5.89 3.30 -4.75
C GLN A 82 4.68 3.64 -5.62
N ILE A 83 4.08 4.79 -5.37
CA ILE A 83 2.89 5.27 -6.07
C ILE A 83 3.32 6.41 -6.97
N PHE A 84 3.09 6.25 -8.27
CA PHE A 84 3.38 7.24 -9.28
C PHE A 84 2.11 7.95 -9.71
N THR A 85 2.23 9.26 -9.85
CA THR A 85 1.12 10.17 -10.18
C THR A 85 1.51 11.07 -11.35
N ASN A 86 0.52 11.77 -11.92
CA ASN A 86 0.72 12.78 -12.96
C ASN A 86 1.27 14.13 -12.44
N THR A 87 1.56 14.24 -11.14
CA THR A 87 2.02 15.49 -10.49
C THR A 87 3.54 15.70 -10.63
N ALA A 88 4.01 16.93 -10.42
CA ALA A 88 5.44 17.26 -10.42
C ALA A 88 6.24 16.44 -9.40
N ASP A 89 5.66 16.27 -8.21
CA ASP A 89 6.01 15.22 -7.25
C ASP A 89 5.55 13.86 -7.80
N LYS A 90 6.36 13.28 -8.69
CA LYS A 90 5.97 12.09 -9.48
C LYS A 90 5.86 10.80 -8.67
N ARG A 91 6.38 10.75 -7.44
CA ARG A 91 6.46 9.52 -6.63
C ARG A 91 6.16 9.78 -5.17
N LYS A 92 5.18 9.06 -4.62
CA LYS A 92 4.98 8.91 -3.19
C LYS A 92 5.31 7.48 -2.75
N ILE A 93 5.68 7.32 -1.49
CA ILE A 93 6.12 6.04 -0.95
C ILE A 93 5.28 5.75 0.28
N VAL A 94 4.68 4.56 0.30
CA VAL A 94 4.07 3.99 1.50
C VAL A 94 4.74 2.65 1.80
N THR A 95 4.71 2.25 3.06
CA THR A 95 5.40 1.08 3.55
C THR A 95 4.45 0.19 4.32
N VAL A 96 4.54 -1.11 4.12
CA VAL A 96 3.88 -2.09 4.99
C VAL A 96 4.93 -2.95 5.66
N LYS A 97 4.75 -3.18 6.95
CA LYS A 97 5.62 -4.04 7.75
C LYS A 97 4.79 -4.99 8.59
N GLY A 98 5.45 -5.99 9.13
CA GLY A 98 4.86 -6.96 10.04
C GLY A 98 5.80 -8.13 10.25
N ASN A 99 5.29 -9.17 10.87
CA ASN A 99 6.01 -10.39 11.18
C ASN A 99 5.18 -11.60 10.78
N SER A 100 5.69 -12.39 9.83
CA SER A 100 5.00 -13.55 9.31
C SER A 100 5.35 -14.78 10.14
N ILE A 101 4.42 -15.20 11.00
CA ILE A 101 4.62 -16.31 11.93
C ILE A 101 3.84 -17.56 11.50
N ASP A 102 4.45 -18.73 11.69
CA ASP A 102 3.70 -19.99 11.66
C ASP A 102 2.80 -20.03 12.90
N LYS A 103 1.48 -20.13 12.72
CA LYS A 103 0.57 -20.39 13.84
C LYS A 103 1.04 -21.68 14.51
N LYS A 104 1.48 -21.59 15.78
CA LYS A 104 1.73 -22.79 16.59
C LYS A 104 0.44 -23.59 16.66
N LYS A 105 0.58 -24.88 16.35
CA LYS A 105 -0.49 -25.88 16.35
C LYS A 105 -0.93 -26.18 17.78
#